data_AF-E3QSW7-F1
#
_entry.id   AF-E3QSW7-F1
#
_cell.length_a   1.000
_cell.length_b   1.000
_cell.length_c   1.000
_cell.angle_alpha   90.00
_cell.angle_beta   90.00
_cell.angle_gamma   90.00
#
_symmetry.space_group_name_H-M   'P 1'
#
loop_
_entity.id
_entity.type
_entity.pdbx_description
1 polymer ?
#
loop_
_entity_poly.entity_id
_entity_poly.type
_entity_poly.pdbx_seq_one_letter_code
_entity_poly.pdbx_strand_id
1 'polypeptide(L)'
;MPVGAYFGRGTPNTPYLFPEVWKSLGGEFLWSSECYNDDVPYWLDLPWEKDLPEDKREGMLFIPYNYDCNDGKFHMSPGFGSSVAETYEQYLRNTFDCLYREGGKMMNIPLHTRVIGKPGRSEALRKFMKYVAEKEGVWVTTRRAIAKHMRSHFPYKPNREWMRGA
;
A
#
# COMPACT_ATOMS: atom_id res chain seq x y z
N MET A 1 -11.44 16.05 -4.23
CA MET A 1 -10.28 15.94 -3.32
C MET A 1 -9.74 14.52 -3.37
N PRO A 2 -8.41 14.29 -3.34
CA PRO A 2 -7.85 12.97 -3.08
C PRO A 2 -8.35 12.47 -1.71
N VAL A 3 -8.47 11.15 -1.56
CA VAL A 3 -8.99 10.52 -0.33
C VAL A 3 -7.95 9.61 0.33
N GLY A 4 -6.69 9.69 -0.10
CA GLY A 4 -5.59 8.95 0.48
C GLY A 4 -4.28 9.58 0.07
N ALA A 5 -3.22 9.32 0.83
CA ALA A 5 -1.95 10.02 0.68
C ALA A 5 -0.74 9.08 0.76
N TYR A 6 0.27 9.45 -0.02
CA TYR A 6 1.63 8.88 -0.01
C TYR A 6 2.58 10.00 -0.43
N PHE A 7 3.52 10.32 0.45
CA PHE A 7 4.61 11.28 0.27
C PHE A 7 5.91 10.60 -0.16
N GLY A 8 6.18 9.38 0.34
CA GLY A 8 7.39 8.61 0.12
C GLY A 8 8.58 9.09 0.96
N ARG A 9 9.10 10.29 0.69
CA ARG A 9 10.24 10.89 1.43
C ARG A 9 9.76 11.77 2.58
N GLY A 10 8.95 11.19 3.46
CA GLY A 10 8.37 11.89 4.60
C GLY A 10 9.36 12.11 5.76
N THR A 11 8.87 12.79 6.78
CA THR A 11 9.48 12.86 8.12
C THR A 11 8.70 11.94 9.07
N PRO A 12 9.17 11.67 10.30
CA PRO A 12 8.39 10.96 11.31
C PRO A 12 7.00 11.56 11.56
N ASN A 13 6.80 12.85 11.25
CA ASN A 13 5.54 13.56 11.45
C ASN A 13 4.58 13.43 10.26
N THR A 14 5.09 13.18 9.04
CA THR A 14 4.28 13.15 7.80
C THR A 14 3.03 12.26 7.89
N PRO A 15 3.11 10.98 8.31
CA PRO A 15 1.92 10.13 8.42
C PRO A 15 0.82 10.70 9.31
N TYR A 16 1.22 11.38 10.38
CA TYR A 16 0.34 11.94 11.40
C TYR A 16 -0.24 13.31 11.00
N LEU A 17 0.44 14.06 10.14
CA LEU A 17 -0.08 15.35 9.69
C LEU A 17 -1.18 15.23 8.64
N PHE A 18 -1.24 14.10 7.89
CA PHE A 18 -2.24 13.98 6.82
C PHE A 18 -3.70 14.09 7.28
N PRO A 19 -4.15 13.41 8.35
CA PRO A 19 -5.51 13.58 8.84
C PRO A 19 -5.83 15.03 9.20
N GLU A 20 -4.92 15.74 9.87
CA GLU A 20 -5.10 17.15 10.23
C GLU A 20 -5.22 18.04 8.98
N VAL A 21 -4.33 17.85 8.01
CA VAL A 21 -4.34 18.59 6.74
C VAL A 21 -5.65 18.35 6.00
N TRP A 22 -6.08 17.10 5.83
CA TRP A 22 -7.36 16.80 5.16
C TRP A 22 -8.55 17.39 5.89
N LYS A 23 -8.57 17.32 7.22
CA LYS A 23 -9.62 17.92 8.06
C LYS A 23 -9.69 19.44 7.87
N SER A 24 -8.55 20.14 7.88
CA SER A 24 -8.49 21.59 7.63
C SER A 24 -8.98 21.99 6.23
N LEU A 25 -8.84 21.09 5.25
CA LEU A 25 -9.32 21.28 3.89
C LEU A 25 -10.79 20.82 3.69
N GLY A 26 -11.46 20.34 4.73
CA GLY A 26 -12.83 19.80 4.65
C GLY A 26 -12.94 18.53 3.79
N GLY A 27 -11.84 17.78 3.64
CA GLY A 27 -11.75 16.60 2.81
C GLY A 27 -11.96 15.29 3.55
N GLU A 28 -12.54 14.31 2.87
CA GLU A 28 -12.56 12.92 3.33
C GLU A 28 -11.16 12.30 3.20
N PHE A 29 -10.67 11.66 4.26
CA PHE A 29 -9.38 10.96 4.26
C PHE A 29 -9.57 9.49 4.67
N LEU A 30 -9.34 8.59 3.73
CA LEU A 30 -9.62 7.16 3.91
C LEU A 30 -8.40 6.37 4.35
N TRP A 31 -7.19 6.68 3.87
CA TRP A 31 -5.97 5.94 4.24
C TRP A 31 -4.67 6.73 4.02
N SER A 32 -3.58 6.28 4.66
CA SER A 32 -2.20 6.65 4.36
C SER A 32 -1.43 5.42 3.91
N SER A 33 -0.50 5.61 2.97
CA SER A 33 0.48 4.59 2.57
C SER A 33 1.91 4.95 3.02
N GLU A 34 2.08 5.86 3.98
CA GLU A 34 3.38 6.24 4.58
C GLU A 34 3.93 5.16 5.54
N CYS A 35 3.97 3.91 5.09
CA CYS A 35 4.58 2.79 5.81
C CYS A 35 4.95 1.66 4.84
N TYR A 36 5.85 0.78 5.27
CA TYR A 36 6.41 -0.31 4.45
C TYR A 36 6.58 -1.61 5.26
N ASN A 37 5.79 -1.78 6.32
CA ASN A 37 6.09 -2.67 7.44
C ASN A 37 5.12 -3.84 7.61
N ASP A 38 4.21 -4.08 6.66
CA ASP A 38 3.24 -5.17 6.73
C ASP A 38 2.69 -5.52 5.34
N ASP A 39 2.12 -6.72 5.19
CA ASP A 39 1.47 -7.22 3.98
C ASP A 39 -0.06 -7.10 4.06
N VAL A 40 -0.60 -6.63 5.18
CA VAL A 40 -2.03 -6.33 5.35
C VAL A 40 -2.28 -4.89 5.81
N PRO A 41 -3.43 -4.28 5.45
CA PRO A 41 -3.82 -2.99 6.01
C PRO A 41 -4.10 -3.09 7.52
N TYR A 42 -3.84 -2.01 8.24
CA TYR A 42 -4.04 -1.97 9.69
C TYR A 42 -4.40 -0.57 10.19
N TRP A 43 -5.01 -0.49 11.36
CA TRP A 43 -5.39 0.78 11.97
C TRP A 43 -4.30 1.32 12.88
N LEU A 44 -4.24 2.63 13.10
CA LEU A 44 -3.41 3.23 14.14
C LEU A 44 -4.25 4.18 14.97
N ASP A 45 -4.00 4.18 16.28
CA ASP A 45 -4.50 5.24 17.15
C ASP A 45 -3.74 6.53 16.82
N LEU A 46 -4.47 7.64 16.69
CA LEU A 46 -3.86 8.95 16.48
C LEU A 46 -3.43 9.55 17.83
N PRO A 47 -2.18 9.98 18.01
CA PRO A 47 -1.69 10.42 19.32
C PRO A 47 -2.51 11.54 19.99
N TRP A 48 -3.04 12.49 19.22
CA TRP A 48 -3.86 13.60 19.73
C TRP A 48 -5.31 13.21 20.05
N GLU A 49 -5.75 12.02 19.64
CA GLU A 49 -7.10 11.51 19.97
C GLU A 49 -7.14 10.83 21.36
N LYS A 50 -5.99 10.68 22.03
CA LYS A 50 -5.87 9.95 23.30
C LYS A 50 -6.78 10.49 24.40
N ASP A 51 -7.02 11.79 24.44
CA ASP A 51 -7.86 12.43 25.46
C ASP A 51 -9.33 12.58 25.01
N LEU A 52 -9.65 12.19 23.77
CA LEU A 52 -11.02 12.17 23.27
C LEU A 52 -11.78 10.95 23.83
N PRO A 53 -13.11 11.09 24.05
CA PRO A 53 -13.99 9.94 24.26
C PRO A 53 -13.81 8.89 23.15
N GLU A 54 -13.91 7.61 23.49
CA GLU A 54 -13.62 6.51 22.56
C GLU A 54 -14.52 6.54 21.31
N ASP A 55 -15.77 6.96 21.44
CA ASP A 55 -16.74 7.12 20.34
C ASP A 55 -16.43 8.29 19.40
N LYS A 56 -15.47 9.15 19.76
CA LYS A 56 -15.01 10.30 18.97
C LYS A 56 -13.64 10.08 18.33
N ARG A 57 -12.98 8.95 18.60
CA ARG A 57 -11.69 8.64 17.97
C ARG A 57 -11.93 8.01 16.60
N GLU A 58 -11.24 8.51 15.59
CA GLU A 58 -11.38 8.00 14.22
C GLU A 58 -10.21 7.10 13.81
N GLY A 59 -9.06 7.24 14.48
CA GLY A 59 -7.84 6.53 14.15
C GLY A 59 -7.39 6.80 12.71
N MET A 60 -6.47 5.98 12.23
CA MET A 60 -5.92 6.14 10.90
C MET A 60 -5.63 4.80 10.22
N LEU A 61 -6.28 4.55 9.09
CA LEU A 61 -6.03 3.35 8.30
C LEU A 61 -4.73 3.49 7.52
N PHE A 62 -3.81 2.57 7.76
CA PHE A 62 -2.59 2.41 7.01
C PHE A 62 -2.78 1.28 6.00
N ILE A 63 -2.45 1.58 4.74
CA ILE A 63 -2.33 0.58 3.67
C ILE A 63 -0.86 0.58 3.26
N PRO A 64 -0.05 -0.38 3.74
CA PRO A 64 1.37 -0.42 3.46
C PRO A 64 1.72 -0.33 1.98
N TYR A 65 2.86 0.30 1.73
CA TYR A 65 3.53 0.37 0.44
C TYR A 65 4.78 -0.52 0.46
N ASN A 66 5.56 -0.54 -0.62
CA ASN A 66 6.81 -1.28 -0.66
C ASN A 66 7.88 -0.65 -1.59
N TYR A 67 9.15 -1.00 -1.36
CA TYR A 67 10.30 -0.49 -2.13
C TYR A 67 10.94 -1.53 -3.03
N ASP A 68 10.63 -2.80 -2.81
CA ASP A 68 11.22 -3.98 -3.43
C ASP A 68 10.55 -4.32 -4.77
N CYS A 69 9.21 -4.42 -4.82
CA CYS A 69 8.45 -4.64 -6.07
C CYS A 69 8.32 -3.37 -6.94
N ASN A 70 9.14 -2.37 -6.67
CA ASN A 70 9.07 -1.03 -7.24
C ASN A 70 9.98 -0.90 -8.46
N ASP A 71 9.46 -0.43 -9.59
CA ASP A 71 10.24 -0.24 -10.81
C ASP A 71 11.38 0.79 -10.66
N GLY A 72 11.36 1.63 -9.62
CA GLY A 72 12.47 2.51 -9.25
C GLY A 72 13.79 1.76 -9.07
N LYS A 73 13.76 0.46 -8.76
CA LYS A 73 14.92 -0.43 -8.66
C LYS A 73 15.70 -0.59 -9.97
N PHE A 74 15.14 -0.22 -11.13
CA PHE A 74 15.90 -0.14 -12.39
C PHE A 74 16.99 0.96 -12.37
N HIS A 75 16.90 1.93 -11.45
CA HIS A 75 17.79 3.10 -11.38
C HIS A 75 18.46 3.29 -10.01
N MET A 76 18.25 2.39 -9.05
CA MET A 76 18.84 2.47 -7.71
C MET A 76 19.87 1.36 -7.55
N SER A 77 21.09 1.66 -7.08
CA SER A 77 22.10 0.64 -6.77
C SER A 77 21.75 -0.09 -5.44
N PRO A 78 21.98 -1.42 -5.30
CA PRO A 78 22.43 -2.37 -6.33
C PRO A 78 21.31 -2.83 -7.29
N GLY A 79 20.04 -2.53 -6.98
CA GLY A 79 18.91 -2.60 -7.92
C GLY A 79 18.62 -3.94 -8.57
N PHE A 80 17.62 -3.95 -9.46
CA PHE A 80 17.61 -4.94 -10.53
C PHE A 80 18.71 -4.46 -11.49
N GLY A 81 19.75 -5.27 -11.72
CA GLY A 81 20.84 -4.90 -12.64
C GLY A 81 20.24 -4.25 -13.88
N SER A 82 20.63 -2.99 -14.17
CA SER A 82 19.85 -1.99 -14.94
C SER A 82 19.43 -2.40 -16.35
N SER A 83 19.87 -3.58 -16.80
CA SER A 83 19.69 -4.17 -18.12
C SER A 83 18.69 -5.34 -18.21
N VAL A 84 18.19 -5.94 -17.11
CA VAL A 84 17.39 -7.19 -17.20
C VAL A 84 15.98 -7.01 -16.60
N ALA A 85 15.01 -6.72 -17.45
CA ALA A 85 13.60 -6.58 -17.05
C ALA A 85 12.99 -7.92 -16.60
N GLU A 86 13.55 -9.04 -17.06
CA GLU A 86 13.17 -10.40 -16.68
C GLU A 86 13.41 -10.66 -15.18
N THR A 87 14.44 -10.04 -14.59
CA THR A 87 14.68 -10.13 -13.14
C THR A 87 13.56 -9.45 -12.36
N TYR A 88 13.02 -8.33 -12.87
CA TYR A 88 11.87 -7.65 -12.27
C TYR A 88 10.62 -8.52 -12.37
N GLU A 89 10.32 -9.07 -13.56
CA GLU A 89 9.19 -10.00 -13.73
C GLU A 89 9.29 -11.19 -12.77
N GLN A 90 10.45 -11.84 -12.69
CA GLN A 90 10.66 -12.99 -11.82
C GLN A 90 10.49 -12.62 -10.34
N TYR A 91 10.97 -11.45 -9.92
CA TYR A 91 10.78 -10.97 -8.56
C TYR A 91 9.30 -10.75 -8.23
N LEU A 92 8.54 -10.15 -9.14
CA LEU A 92 7.09 -9.99 -8.98
C LEU A 92 6.38 -11.35 -8.88
N ARG A 93 6.74 -12.31 -9.74
CA ARG A 93 6.18 -13.68 -9.69
C ARG A 93 6.47 -14.37 -8.37
N ASN A 94 7.72 -14.35 -7.91
CA ASN A 94 8.11 -14.98 -6.65
C ASN A 94 7.37 -14.37 -5.45
N THR A 95 7.26 -13.04 -5.44
CA THR A 95 6.52 -12.31 -4.40
C THR A 95 5.04 -12.69 -4.43
N PHE A 96 4.42 -12.65 -5.62
CA PHE A 96 3.03 -13.05 -5.81
C PHE A 96 2.79 -14.48 -5.34
N ASP A 97 3.61 -15.45 -5.76
CA ASP A 97 3.42 -16.87 -5.42
C ASP A 97 3.56 -17.12 -3.91
N CYS A 98 4.42 -16.35 -3.23
CA CYS A 98 4.52 -16.42 -1.77
C CYS A 98 3.22 -15.95 -1.10
N LEU A 99 2.80 -14.71 -1.41
CA LEU A 99 1.60 -14.12 -0.84
C LEU A 99 0.33 -14.89 -1.21
N TYR A 100 0.28 -15.46 -2.42
CA TYR A 100 -0.83 -16.27 -2.91
C TYR A 100 -0.94 -17.60 -2.16
N ARG A 101 0.18 -18.24 -1.83
CA ARG A 101 0.18 -19.46 -0.99
C ARG A 101 -0.25 -19.18 0.45
N GLU A 102 0.11 -18.02 1.00
CA GLU A 102 -0.28 -17.63 2.36
C GLU A 102 -1.75 -17.18 2.45
N GLY A 103 -2.25 -16.53 1.40
CA GLY A 103 -3.64 -16.05 1.34
C GLY A 103 -3.91 -14.81 2.21
N GLY A 104 -4.93 -14.03 1.84
CA GLY A 104 -5.36 -12.86 2.62
C GLY A 104 -4.35 -11.70 2.70
N LYS A 105 -3.30 -11.71 1.87
CA LYS A 105 -2.27 -10.66 1.83
C LYS A 105 -2.47 -9.72 0.63
N MET A 106 -1.90 -8.53 0.74
CA MET A 106 -1.85 -7.54 -0.32
C MET A 106 -0.47 -7.55 -0.98
N MET A 107 -0.44 -7.44 -2.32
CA MET A 107 0.77 -7.15 -3.07
C MET A 107 0.68 -5.75 -3.69
N ASN A 108 1.79 -5.01 -3.66
CA ASN A 108 1.91 -3.68 -4.24
C ASN A 108 2.93 -3.67 -5.37
N ILE A 109 2.61 -2.98 -6.46
CA ILE A 109 3.49 -2.83 -7.63
C ILE A 109 3.59 -1.35 -7.97
N PRO A 110 4.50 -0.62 -7.30
CA PRO A 110 4.83 0.75 -7.65
C PRO A 110 5.40 0.92 -9.04
N LEU A 111 4.85 1.85 -9.80
CA LEU A 111 5.24 2.10 -11.19
C LEU A 111 5.45 3.59 -11.44
N HIS A 112 6.49 3.91 -12.22
CA HIS A 112 6.78 5.27 -12.68
C HIS A 112 6.75 5.30 -14.20
N THR A 113 5.94 6.18 -14.79
CA THR A 113 5.75 6.29 -16.25
C THR A 113 7.05 6.41 -17.04
N ARG A 114 8.00 7.22 -16.55
CA ARG A 114 9.33 7.39 -17.16
C ARG A 114 10.24 6.16 -17.08
N VAL A 115 9.92 5.19 -16.20
CA VAL A 115 10.71 3.99 -15.94
C VAL A 115 10.07 2.77 -16.60
N ILE A 116 8.93 2.26 -16.10
CA ILE A 116 8.27 1.08 -16.67
C ILE A 116 7.75 1.31 -18.10
N GLY A 117 7.47 2.56 -18.48
CA GLY A 117 6.97 2.90 -19.82
C GLY A 117 7.98 2.69 -20.95
N LYS A 118 9.24 2.34 -20.65
CA LYS A 118 10.21 1.95 -21.68
C LYS A 118 9.82 0.59 -22.27
N PRO A 119 9.78 0.40 -23.60
CA PRO A 119 9.26 -0.83 -24.22
C PRO A 119 9.81 -2.14 -23.62
N GLY A 120 11.14 -2.24 -23.44
CA GLY A 120 11.77 -3.43 -22.86
C GLY A 120 11.37 -3.73 -21.40
N ARG A 121 10.96 -2.71 -20.62
CA ARG A 121 10.50 -2.88 -19.23
C ARG A 121 8.99 -3.10 -19.15
N SER A 122 8.23 -2.45 -20.03
CA SER A 122 6.77 -2.60 -20.10
C SER A 122 6.35 -4.03 -20.42
N GLU A 123 7.17 -4.76 -21.18
CA GLU A 123 6.91 -6.16 -21.52
C GLU A 123 6.97 -7.08 -20.29
N ALA A 124 7.89 -6.83 -19.34
CA ALA A 124 7.93 -7.56 -18.06
C ALA A 124 6.64 -7.35 -17.26
N LEU A 125 6.15 -6.11 -17.17
CA LEU A 125 4.86 -5.82 -16.53
C LEU A 125 3.71 -6.52 -17.26
N ARG A 126 3.69 -6.49 -18.61
CA ARG A 126 2.67 -7.15 -19.42
C ARG A 126 2.61 -8.66 -19.17
N LYS A 127 3.78 -9.32 -19.09
CA LYS A 127 3.88 -10.76 -18.79
C LYS A 127 3.41 -11.08 -17.37
N PHE A 128 3.78 -10.28 -16.38
CA PHE A 128 3.30 -10.44 -15.01
C PHE A 128 1.78 -10.23 -14.89
N MET A 129 1.21 -9.22 -15.55
CA MET A 129 -0.24 -9.01 -15.56
C MET A 129 -0.99 -10.20 -16.17
N LYS A 130 -0.48 -10.80 -17.25
CA LYS A 130 -1.05 -12.04 -17.80
C LYS A 130 -0.98 -13.20 -16.81
N TYR A 131 0.17 -13.37 -16.15
CA TYR A 131 0.33 -14.40 -15.14
C TYR A 131 -0.68 -14.30 -14.00
N VAL A 132 -0.89 -13.09 -13.46
CA VAL A 132 -1.87 -12.87 -12.38
C VAL A 132 -3.31 -13.07 -12.87
N ALA A 133 -3.62 -12.69 -14.11
CA ALA A 133 -4.96 -12.86 -14.68
C ALA A 133 -5.37 -14.34 -14.86
N GLU A 134 -4.41 -15.26 -14.88
CA GLU A 134 -4.64 -16.71 -14.93
C GLU A 134 -4.90 -17.34 -13.55
N LYS A 135 -4.79 -16.56 -12.46
CA LYS A 135 -4.95 -17.05 -11.09
C LYS A 135 -6.34 -16.76 -10.55
N GLU A 136 -6.97 -17.77 -9.98
CA GLU A 136 -8.26 -17.64 -9.32
C GLU A 136 -8.14 -16.88 -7.99
N GLY A 137 -9.21 -16.23 -7.53
CA GLY A 137 -9.24 -15.62 -6.20
C GLY A 137 -8.39 -14.35 -6.04
N VAL A 138 -7.80 -13.82 -7.13
CA VAL A 138 -7.04 -12.56 -7.07
C VAL A 138 -7.94 -11.35 -7.22
N TRP A 139 -7.85 -10.43 -6.27
CA TRP A 139 -8.53 -9.14 -6.35
C TRP A 139 -7.60 -8.03 -6.86
N VAL A 140 -7.57 -7.81 -8.17
CA VAL A 140 -6.88 -6.66 -8.78
C VAL A 140 -7.73 -5.40 -8.53
N THR A 141 -7.23 -4.51 -7.68
CA THR A 141 -8.06 -3.42 -7.12
C THR A 141 -7.29 -2.12 -6.89
N THR A 142 -8.01 -1.09 -6.46
CA THR A 142 -7.44 0.21 -6.07
C THR A 142 -7.28 0.30 -4.55
N ARG A 143 -6.32 1.10 -4.08
CA ARG A 143 -6.18 1.41 -2.66
C ARG A 143 -7.44 2.01 -2.04
N ARG A 144 -8.19 2.81 -2.80
CA ARG A 144 -9.48 3.35 -2.37
C ARG A 144 -10.47 2.22 -2.05
N ALA A 145 -10.54 1.21 -2.91
CA ALA A 145 -11.42 0.07 -2.71
C ALA A 145 -10.97 -0.79 -1.51
N ILE A 146 -9.67 -1.00 -1.33
CA ILE A 146 -9.11 -1.64 -0.13
C ILE A 146 -9.50 -0.86 1.12
N ALA A 147 -9.31 0.47 1.13
CA ALA A 147 -9.64 1.32 2.27
C ALA A 147 -11.13 1.24 2.63
N LYS A 148 -12.01 1.25 1.63
CA LYS A 148 -13.46 1.07 1.83
C LYS A 148 -13.79 -0.32 2.37
N HIS A 149 -13.18 -1.36 1.82
CA HIS A 149 -13.38 -2.74 2.29
C HIS A 149 -12.95 -2.90 3.75
N MET A 150 -11.79 -2.36 4.14
CA MET A 150 -11.33 -2.36 5.52
C MET A 150 -12.30 -1.61 6.42
N ARG A 151 -12.72 -0.41 6.05
CA ARG A 151 -13.66 0.39 6.85
C ARG A 151 -15.03 -0.27 7.04
N SER A 152 -15.50 -1.08 6.08
CA SER A 152 -16.79 -1.75 6.19
C SER A 152 -16.74 -3.09 6.93
N HIS A 153 -15.67 -3.89 6.75
CA HIS A 153 -15.59 -5.25 7.31
C HIS A 153 -14.71 -5.33 8.56
N PHE A 154 -13.76 -4.41 8.71
CA PHE A 154 -12.78 -4.35 9.80
C PHE A 154 -12.70 -2.92 10.35
N PRO A 155 -13.80 -2.38 10.92
CA PRO A 155 -13.83 -1.00 11.38
C PRO A 155 -12.82 -0.75 12.50
N TYR A 156 -12.36 0.50 12.62
CA TYR A 156 -11.45 0.93 13.67
C TYR A 156 -12.03 0.64 15.06
N LYS A 157 -11.17 0.15 15.95
CA LYS A 157 -11.45 -0.01 17.38
C LYS A 157 -10.32 0.65 18.18
N PRO A 158 -10.62 1.62 19.07
CA PRO A 158 -9.61 2.33 19.86
C PRO A 158 -8.72 1.40 20.70
N ASN A 159 -7.62 1.96 21.21
CA ASN A 159 -6.73 1.31 22.17
C ASN A 159 -6.14 -0.01 21.63
N ARG A 160 -5.88 -0.04 20.32
CA ARG A 160 -5.33 -1.20 19.61
C ARG A 160 -6.18 -2.46 19.67
N GLU A 161 -7.46 -2.37 20.00
CA GLU A 161 -8.32 -3.55 20.06
C GLU A 161 -8.50 -4.24 18.70
N TRP A 162 -8.31 -3.50 17.61
CA TRP A 162 -8.28 -4.05 16.26
C TRP A 162 -7.17 -5.12 16.06
N MET A 163 -6.12 -5.14 16.88
CA MET A 163 -5.08 -6.19 16.85
C MET A 163 -5.45 -7.46 17.62
N ARG A 164 -6.45 -7.42 18.50
CA ARG A 164 -6.72 -8.54 19.42
C ARG A 164 -7.52 -9.70 18.79
N GLY A 165 -7.97 -9.55 17.55
CA GLY A 165 -8.75 -10.55 16.82
C GLY A 165 -8.19 -10.90 15.44
N ALA A 166 -6.93 -10.54 15.17
CA ALA A 166 -6.19 -10.91 13.97
C ALA A 166 -5.38 -12.19 14.19
#